data_AF-A0A2D6RRA0-F1
#
_entry.id   AF-A0A2D6RRA0-F1
#
_cell.length_a   1.000
_cell.length_b   1.000
_cell.length_c   1.000
_cell.angle_alpha   90.00
_cell.angle_beta   90.00
_cell.angle_gamma   90.00
#
_symmetry.space_group_name_H-M   'P 1'
#
loop_
_entity.id
_entity.type
_entity.pdbx_description
1 polymer ?
#
loop_
_entity_poly.entity_id
_entity_poly.type
_entity_poly.pdbx_seq_one_letter_code
_entity_poly.pdbx_strand_id
1 'polypeptide(L)'
;MDAAQFQNVLIGVAIAGFALMEFASRRYQATVHATANDTKLDLLVFVSVVAISQPLAILATQNAGQTWFSEFQGALADWPWWAMFALLLLGDDLTQYLWHRASHSPFLWPLHRAHHSAQYMSVRMTFRNNFFYYLMMPGLWISGALLFLGIGVWVYGFYLTAKLTIILGAHCAWRWDEPLYKIKALHPVMWVVERTISTPATHWAHHALTNKDGIGNYTGNFGNMLFLWDVIFGTAHITRKYPEHIGLMDDRIHGQEHWVHQMFYPVVHSKRADSALRIGGTIYDETMHSGS
;
A
#
# COMPACT_ATOMS: atom_id res chain seq x y z
N MET A 1 -1.05 -28.31 -9.66
CA MET A 1 -1.29 -26.90 -9.31
C MET A 1 -0.43 -26.07 -10.24
N ASP A 2 -1.02 -25.20 -11.06
CA ASP A 2 -0.24 -24.29 -11.90
C ASP A 2 0.36 -23.13 -11.07
N ALA A 3 1.21 -22.31 -11.69
CA ALA A 3 1.88 -21.21 -11.00
C ALA A 3 0.90 -20.20 -10.38
N ALA A 4 -0.22 -19.92 -11.06
CA ALA A 4 -1.22 -18.97 -10.58
C ALA A 4 -2.01 -19.52 -9.39
N GLN A 5 -2.40 -20.80 -9.44
CA GLN A 5 -3.02 -21.48 -8.32
C GLN A 5 -2.10 -21.52 -7.11
N PHE A 6 -0.82 -21.83 -7.30
CA PHE A 6 0.16 -21.86 -6.22
C PHE A 6 0.37 -20.48 -5.59
N GLN A 7 0.55 -19.45 -6.41
CA GLN A 7 0.62 -18.05 -5.98
C GLN A 7 -0.63 -17.66 -5.16
N ASN A 8 -1.83 -17.96 -5.66
CA ASN A 8 -3.08 -17.61 -4.98
C ASN A 8 -3.23 -18.32 -3.62
N VAL A 9 -2.80 -19.58 -3.54
CA VAL A 9 -2.76 -20.33 -2.26
C VAL A 9 -1.80 -19.64 -1.28
N LEU A 10 -0.59 -19.27 -1.71
CA LEU A 10 0.36 -18.60 -0.82
C LEU A 10 -0.12 -17.22 -0.35
N ILE A 11 -0.73 -16.43 -1.24
CA ILE A 11 -1.34 -15.14 -0.87
C ILE A 11 -2.48 -15.36 0.12
N GLY A 12 -3.36 -16.34 -0.12
CA GLY A 12 -4.44 -16.70 0.79
C GLY A 12 -3.94 -17.13 2.16
N VAL A 13 -2.86 -17.93 2.22
CA VAL A 13 -2.19 -18.32 3.46
C VAL A 13 -1.60 -17.11 4.17
N ALA A 14 -0.97 -16.18 3.46
CA ALA A 14 -0.42 -14.95 4.06
C ALA A 14 -1.53 -14.09 4.68
N ILE A 15 -2.62 -13.84 3.95
CA ILE A 15 -3.78 -13.09 4.44
C ILE A 15 -4.36 -13.77 5.69
N ALA A 16 -4.64 -15.07 5.61
CA ALA A 16 -5.21 -15.83 6.72
C ALA A 16 -4.27 -15.87 7.92
N GLY A 17 -2.97 -16.03 7.69
CA GLY A 17 -1.94 -16.06 8.73
C GLY A 17 -1.87 -14.75 9.49
N PHE A 18 -1.77 -13.60 8.80
CA PHE A 18 -1.75 -12.31 9.47
C PHE A 18 -3.09 -12.02 10.17
N ALA A 19 -4.23 -12.29 9.54
CA ALA A 19 -5.54 -12.12 10.17
C ALA A 19 -5.68 -12.95 11.46
N LEU A 20 -5.25 -14.22 11.42
CA LEU A 20 -5.23 -15.10 12.58
C LEU A 20 -4.32 -14.54 13.67
N MET A 21 -3.14 -14.02 13.32
CA MET A 21 -2.23 -13.42 14.30
C MET A 21 -2.77 -12.13 14.90
N GLU A 22 -3.47 -11.28 14.14
CA GLU A 22 -4.16 -10.11 14.69
C GLU A 22 -5.21 -10.50 15.73
N PHE A 23 -5.96 -11.58 15.48
CA PHE A 23 -6.96 -12.10 16.40
C PHE A 23 -6.34 -12.82 17.61
N ALA A 24 -5.34 -13.68 17.39
CA ALA A 24 -4.66 -14.44 18.43
C ALA A 24 -3.87 -13.53 19.39
N SER A 25 -3.28 -12.46 18.88
CA SER A 25 -2.62 -11.41 19.69
C SER A 25 -3.61 -10.49 20.42
N ARG A 26 -4.92 -10.67 20.20
CA ARG A 26 -6.02 -9.82 20.71
C ARG A 26 -5.99 -8.36 20.23
N ARG A 27 -5.07 -8.01 19.33
CA ARG A 27 -4.88 -6.64 18.88
C ARG A 27 -5.98 -6.19 17.95
N TYR A 28 -6.51 -7.08 17.11
CA TYR A 28 -7.69 -6.76 16.29
C TYR A 28 -8.85 -6.30 17.18
N GLN A 29 -9.19 -7.09 18.19
CA GLN A 29 -10.30 -6.85 19.09
C GLN A 29 -10.11 -5.58 19.93
N ALA A 30 -8.86 -5.27 20.30
CA ALA A 30 -8.53 -4.12 21.13
C ALA A 30 -8.40 -2.79 20.37
N THR A 31 -8.08 -2.83 19.07
CA THR A 31 -7.66 -1.61 18.33
C THR A 31 -8.45 -1.35 17.05
N VAL A 32 -9.15 -2.36 16.51
CA VAL A 32 -9.85 -2.23 15.22
C VAL A 32 -11.34 -2.03 15.46
N HIS A 33 -11.78 -0.78 15.33
CA HIS A 33 -13.19 -0.37 15.45
C HIS A 33 -13.73 0.09 14.09
N ALA A 34 -13.90 -0.87 13.18
CA ALA A 34 -14.36 -0.58 11.83
C ALA A 34 -15.88 -0.36 11.75
N THR A 35 -16.29 0.65 11.00
CA THR A 35 -17.70 0.93 10.72
C THR A 35 -18.23 0.11 9.52
N ALA A 36 -19.54 0.18 9.28
CA ALA A 36 -20.13 -0.35 8.05
C ALA A 36 -19.63 0.41 6.80
N ASN A 37 -19.29 1.70 6.93
CA ASN A 37 -18.72 2.52 5.88
C ASN A 37 -17.32 2.01 5.49
N ASP A 38 -16.46 1.77 6.49
CA ASP A 38 -15.14 1.16 6.31
C ASP A 38 -15.24 -0.21 5.62
N THR A 39 -16.14 -1.06 6.10
CA THR A 39 -16.29 -2.43 5.57
C THR A 39 -16.73 -2.43 4.11
N LYS A 40 -17.64 -1.53 3.71
CA LYS A 40 -18.02 -1.38 2.30
C LYS A 40 -16.86 -0.89 1.45
N LEU A 41 -16.11 0.10 1.92
CA LEU A 41 -14.94 0.63 1.20
C LEU A 41 -13.87 -0.45 1.02
N ASP A 42 -13.46 -1.11 2.10
CA ASP A 42 -12.44 -2.18 2.08
C ASP A 42 -12.79 -3.27 1.06
N LEU A 43 -14.02 -3.79 1.14
CA LEU A 43 -14.47 -4.89 0.30
C LEU A 43 -14.60 -4.48 -1.17
N LEU A 44 -15.25 -3.35 -1.45
CA LEU A 44 -15.51 -2.93 -2.83
C LEU A 44 -14.21 -2.53 -3.54
N VAL A 45 -13.28 -1.88 -2.84
CA VAL A 45 -11.97 -1.56 -3.41
C VAL A 45 -11.17 -2.84 -3.65
N PHE A 46 -11.12 -3.77 -2.69
CA PHE A 46 -10.44 -5.06 -2.88
C PHE A 46 -10.99 -5.81 -4.12
N VAL A 47 -12.31 -5.92 -4.23
CA VAL A 47 -12.96 -6.53 -5.40
C VAL A 47 -12.60 -5.77 -6.68
N SER A 48 -12.63 -4.44 -6.67
CA SER A 48 -12.28 -3.65 -7.86
C SER A 48 -10.84 -3.87 -8.31
N VAL A 49 -9.88 -4.02 -7.39
CA VAL A 49 -8.48 -4.28 -7.74
C VAL A 49 -8.33 -5.64 -8.42
N VAL A 50 -8.86 -6.69 -7.79
CA VAL A 50 -8.69 -8.08 -8.24
C VAL A 50 -9.54 -8.40 -9.48
N ALA A 51 -10.76 -7.86 -9.56
CA ALA A 51 -11.69 -8.16 -10.64
C ALA A 51 -11.65 -7.17 -11.81
N ILE A 52 -11.12 -5.95 -11.62
CA ILE A 52 -11.13 -4.89 -12.63
C ILE A 52 -9.72 -4.38 -12.91
N SER A 53 -9.07 -3.68 -11.97
CA SER A 53 -7.83 -2.95 -12.25
C SER A 53 -6.68 -3.87 -12.71
N GLN A 54 -6.45 -4.98 -12.01
CA GLN A 54 -5.39 -5.93 -12.37
C GLN A 54 -5.68 -6.66 -13.69
N PRO A 55 -6.86 -7.29 -13.89
CA PRO A 55 -7.17 -7.92 -15.18
C PRO A 55 -7.14 -6.93 -16.34
N LEU A 56 -7.64 -5.70 -16.14
CA LEU A 56 -7.61 -4.66 -17.17
C LEU A 56 -6.17 -4.32 -17.56
N ALA A 57 -5.29 -4.07 -16.59
CA ALA A 57 -3.89 -3.76 -16.88
C ALA A 57 -3.20 -4.88 -17.66
N ILE A 58 -3.40 -6.15 -17.26
CA ILE A 58 -2.82 -7.30 -17.95
C ILE A 58 -3.41 -7.44 -19.36
N LEU A 59 -4.73 -7.45 -19.52
CA LEU A 59 -5.37 -7.66 -20.82
C LEU A 59 -5.08 -6.52 -21.80
N ALA A 60 -5.09 -5.27 -21.32
CA ALA A 60 -4.79 -4.11 -22.14
C ALA A 60 -3.33 -4.11 -22.60
N THR A 61 -2.38 -4.42 -21.71
CA THR A 61 -0.95 -4.48 -22.07
C THR A 61 -0.63 -5.65 -22.98
N GLN A 62 -1.27 -6.81 -22.78
CA GLN A 62 -1.17 -7.95 -23.69
C GLN A 62 -1.74 -7.60 -25.07
N ASN A 63 -2.94 -7.02 -25.15
CA ASN A 63 -3.56 -6.66 -26.43
C ASN A 63 -2.76 -5.57 -27.16
N ALA A 64 -2.27 -4.56 -26.43
CA ALA A 64 -1.40 -3.53 -26.97
C ALA A 64 -0.08 -4.12 -27.48
N GLY A 65 0.55 -4.99 -26.69
CA GLY A 65 1.77 -5.70 -27.06
C GLY A 65 1.58 -6.52 -28.32
N GLN A 66 0.51 -7.31 -28.42
CA GLN A 66 0.21 -8.11 -29.62
C GLN A 66 -0.07 -7.26 -30.86
N THR A 67 -0.73 -6.12 -30.69
CA THR A 67 -1.16 -5.28 -31.81
C THR A 67 -0.03 -4.42 -32.38
N TRP A 68 0.82 -3.88 -31.49
CA TRP A 68 1.81 -2.87 -31.87
C TRP A 68 3.27 -3.32 -31.67
N PHE A 69 3.53 -4.38 -30.91
CA PHE A 69 4.86 -4.79 -30.47
C PHE A 69 5.05 -6.32 -30.45
N SER A 70 4.39 -7.04 -31.36
CA SER A 70 4.34 -8.51 -31.34
C SER A 70 5.72 -9.15 -31.46
N GLU A 71 6.66 -8.47 -32.12
CA GLU A 71 8.06 -8.87 -32.25
C GLU A 71 8.81 -8.94 -30.91
N PHE A 72 8.32 -8.25 -29.87
CA PHE A 72 8.92 -8.25 -28.53
C PHE A 72 8.26 -9.25 -27.57
N GLN A 73 7.23 -9.98 -28.01
CA GLN A 73 6.60 -10.98 -27.16
C GLN A 73 7.63 -12.02 -26.71
N GLY A 74 7.76 -12.22 -25.40
CA GLY A 74 8.73 -13.18 -24.87
C GLY A 74 10.20 -12.76 -24.98
N ALA A 75 10.52 -11.50 -25.33
CA ALA A 75 11.89 -11.03 -25.51
C ALA A 75 12.80 -11.21 -24.27
N LEU A 76 12.21 -11.33 -23.09
CA LEU A 76 12.89 -11.54 -21.81
C LEU A 76 12.76 -12.99 -21.29
N ALA A 77 12.15 -13.92 -22.03
CA ALA A 77 11.82 -15.26 -21.54
C ALA A 77 13.04 -16.09 -21.11
N ASP A 78 14.17 -15.91 -21.78
CA ASP A 78 15.42 -16.62 -21.48
C ASP A 78 16.32 -15.88 -20.47
N TRP A 79 15.87 -14.74 -19.93
CA TRP A 79 16.63 -14.04 -18.91
C TRP A 79 16.72 -14.86 -17.62
N PRO A 80 17.83 -14.77 -16.88
CA PRO A 80 17.92 -15.43 -15.59
C PRO A 80 16.92 -14.81 -14.60
N TRP A 81 16.39 -15.65 -13.71
CA TRP A 81 15.31 -15.28 -12.79
C TRP A 81 15.62 -14.03 -11.94
N TRP A 82 16.89 -13.82 -11.58
CA TRP A 82 17.29 -12.67 -10.76
C TRP A 82 17.19 -11.34 -11.53
N ALA A 83 17.43 -11.36 -12.84
CA ALA A 83 17.30 -10.18 -13.69
C ALA A 83 15.82 -9.85 -13.92
N MET A 84 15.00 -10.88 -14.15
CA MET A 84 13.54 -10.77 -14.18
C MET A 84 12.99 -10.18 -12.88
N PHE A 85 13.47 -10.67 -11.73
CA PHE A 85 13.07 -10.16 -10.41
C PHE A 85 13.51 -8.71 -10.21
N ALA A 86 14.73 -8.33 -10.61
CA ALA A 86 15.20 -6.95 -10.55
C ALA A 86 14.35 -6.01 -11.41
N LEU A 87 13.90 -6.44 -12.59
CA LEU A 87 12.96 -5.67 -13.41
C LEU A 87 11.60 -5.48 -12.72
N LEU A 88 11.12 -6.46 -11.96
CA LEU A 88 9.90 -6.30 -11.14
C LEU A 88 10.12 -5.32 -9.98
N LEU A 89 11.27 -5.37 -9.30
CA LEU A 89 11.61 -4.39 -8.26
C LEU A 89 11.65 -2.95 -8.81
N LEU A 90 12.21 -2.75 -10.00
CA LEU A 90 12.33 -1.43 -10.62
C LEU A 90 11.03 -0.97 -11.31
N GLY A 91 10.39 -1.87 -12.02
CA GLY A 91 9.21 -1.57 -12.84
C GLY A 91 7.93 -1.50 -12.01
N ASP A 92 7.78 -2.36 -11.00
CA ASP A 92 6.57 -2.44 -10.19
C ASP A 92 6.76 -1.82 -8.79
N ASP A 93 7.76 -2.25 -8.01
CA ASP A 93 7.89 -1.77 -6.63
C ASP A 93 8.39 -0.31 -6.52
N LEU A 94 9.45 0.06 -7.27
CA LEU A 94 9.95 1.44 -7.28
C LEU A 94 8.90 2.41 -7.85
N THR A 95 8.20 2.04 -8.93
CA THR A 95 7.15 2.92 -9.46
C THR A 95 5.93 3.01 -8.54
N GLN A 96 5.63 1.96 -7.77
CA GLN A 96 4.66 2.04 -6.68
C GLN A 96 5.13 2.99 -5.59
N TYR A 97 6.39 2.94 -5.17
CA TYR A 97 6.96 3.88 -4.20
C TYR A 97 6.83 5.33 -4.69
N LEU A 98 7.19 5.59 -5.96
CA LEU A 98 7.06 6.92 -6.57
C LEU A 98 5.61 7.37 -6.68
N TRP A 99 4.70 6.46 -7.06
CA TRP A 99 3.26 6.75 -7.12
C TRP A 99 2.70 7.07 -5.74
N HIS A 100 3.09 6.31 -4.72
CA HIS A 100 2.69 6.54 -3.35
C HIS A 100 3.19 7.92 -2.88
N ARG A 101 4.48 8.22 -3.06
CA ARG A 101 5.05 9.54 -2.75
C ARG A 101 4.36 10.68 -3.49
N ALA A 102 4.13 10.54 -4.80
CA ALA A 102 3.44 11.54 -5.61
C ALA A 102 1.99 11.75 -5.12
N SER A 103 1.36 10.68 -4.62
CA SER A 103 0.01 10.73 -4.07
C SER A 103 -0.10 11.45 -2.74
N HIS A 104 1.02 11.84 -2.13
CA HIS A 104 1.06 12.78 -0.99
C HIS A 104 1.23 14.24 -1.40
N SER A 105 1.04 14.55 -2.70
CA SER A 105 0.91 15.93 -3.19
C SER A 105 -0.55 16.39 -3.15
N PRO A 106 -0.85 17.71 -3.02
CA PRO A 106 -2.22 18.20 -2.96
C PRO A 106 -3.12 17.77 -4.14
N PHE A 107 -2.54 17.62 -5.33
CA PHE A 107 -3.28 17.22 -6.53
C PHE A 107 -3.71 15.75 -6.52
N LEU A 108 -2.83 14.85 -6.07
CA LEU A 108 -3.08 13.40 -6.08
C LEU A 108 -3.56 12.86 -4.73
N TRP A 109 -3.41 13.64 -3.65
CA TRP A 109 -3.89 13.30 -2.31
C TRP A 109 -5.33 12.82 -2.25
N PRO A 110 -6.30 13.42 -2.97
CA PRO A 110 -7.67 12.92 -2.96
C PRO A 110 -7.80 11.45 -3.38
N LEU A 111 -6.89 10.95 -4.22
CA LEU A 111 -6.87 9.54 -4.62
C LEU A 111 -6.34 8.65 -3.50
N HIS A 112 -5.34 9.10 -2.73
CA HIS A 112 -4.72 8.28 -1.70
C HIS A 112 -5.26 8.48 -0.28
N ARG A 113 -5.98 9.58 -0.04
CA ARG A 113 -6.61 9.92 1.25
C ARG A 113 -7.43 8.77 1.83
N ALA A 114 -8.14 8.02 0.99
CA ALA A 114 -8.94 6.88 1.41
C ALA A 114 -8.12 5.83 2.17
N HIS A 115 -6.84 5.66 1.82
CA HIS A 115 -5.92 4.79 2.54
C HIS A 115 -5.64 5.28 3.96
N HIS A 116 -5.40 6.58 4.10
CA HIS A 116 -5.12 7.24 5.37
C HIS A 116 -6.36 7.50 6.24
N SER A 117 -7.57 7.37 5.72
CA SER A 117 -8.81 7.62 6.49
C SER A 117 -9.06 6.57 7.59
N ALA A 118 -8.37 5.42 7.53
CA ALA A 118 -8.47 4.40 8.56
C ALA A 118 -7.89 4.89 9.89
N GLN A 119 -8.70 4.83 10.95
CA GLN A 119 -8.28 5.17 12.32
C GLN A 119 -7.69 3.95 13.07
N TYR A 120 -7.37 2.88 12.34
CA TYR A 120 -6.76 1.64 12.83
C TYR A 120 -5.87 1.03 11.74
N MET A 121 -4.90 0.21 12.14
CA MET A 121 -4.10 -0.62 11.23
C MET A 121 -4.60 -2.06 11.31
N SER A 122 -4.83 -2.68 10.16
CA SER A 122 -5.14 -4.11 10.07
C SER A 122 -5.01 -4.58 8.62
N VAL A 123 -4.80 -5.89 8.43
CA VAL A 123 -4.80 -6.52 7.11
C VAL A 123 -6.01 -6.15 6.24
N ARG A 124 -7.16 -5.82 6.85
CA ARG A 124 -8.38 -5.42 6.14
C ARG A 124 -8.25 -4.11 5.36
N MET A 125 -7.45 -3.17 5.84
CA MET A 125 -7.30 -1.85 5.20
C MET A 125 -6.14 -1.80 4.20
N THR A 126 -5.38 -2.89 4.06
CA THR A 126 -4.23 -3.01 3.15
C THR A 126 -4.53 -2.52 1.74
N PHE A 127 -5.70 -2.87 1.20
CA PHE A 127 -6.09 -2.49 -0.15
C PHE A 127 -6.94 -1.22 -0.19
N ARG A 128 -7.33 -0.65 0.96
CA ARG A 128 -8.19 0.54 1.01
C ARG A 128 -7.51 1.71 0.31
N ASN A 129 -8.12 2.16 -0.78
CA ASN A 129 -7.66 3.29 -1.56
C ASN A 129 -8.79 3.74 -2.51
N ASN A 130 -8.58 4.77 -3.31
CA ASN A 130 -9.51 5.14 -4.38
C ASN A 130 -9.42 4.17 -5.58
N PHE A 131 -10.51 3.99 -6.32
CA PHE A 131 -10.53 3.15 -7.51
C PHE A 131 -9.52 3.62 -8.58
N PHE A 132 -9.49 4.93 -8.84
CA PHE A 132 -8.59 5.55 -9.81
C PHE A 132 -7.13 5.54 -9.35
N TYR A 133 -6.86 5.49 -8.03
CA TYR A 133 -5.49 5.28 -7.53
C TYR A 133 -4.88 4.01 -8.10
N TYR A 134 -5.63 2.90 -8.07
CA TYR A 134 -5.14 1.63 -8.63
C TYR A 134 -5.16 1.63 -10.14
N LEU A 135 -6.20 2.19 -10.77
CA LEU A 135 -6.24 2.26 -12.24
C LEU A 135 -5.05 3.04 -12.82
N MET A 136 -4.59 4.08 -12.13
CA MET A 136 -3.47 4.91 -12.57
C MET A 136 -2.12 4.46 -12.01
N MET A 137 -2.07 3.42 -11.18
CA MET A 137 -0.84 2.93 -10.55
C MET A 137 0.10 2.31 -11.61
N PRO A 138 1.25 2.95 -11.91
CA PRO A 138 2.09 2.53 -13.04
C PRO A 138 2.62 1.09 -12.93
N GLY A 139 2.92 0.63 -11.71
CA GLY A 139 3.44 -0.71 -11.47
C GLY A 139 2.54 -1.83 -11.99
N LEU A 140 1.20 -1.68 -11.93
CA LEU A 140 0.26 -2.67 -12.46
C LEU A 140 0.40 -2.82 -13.98
N TRP A 141 0.53 -1.70 -14.70
CA TRP A 141 0.68 -1.67 -16.15
C TRP A 141 2.06 -2.16 -16.58
N ILE A 142 3.12 -1.76 -15.87
CA ILE A 142 4.47 -2.22 -16.15
C ILE A 142 4.58 -3.73 -15.90
N SER A 143 3.98 -4.24 -14.82
CA SER A 143 3.90 -5.69 -14.56
C SER A 143 3.20 -6.45 -15.69
N GLY A 144 2.07 -5.92 -16.19
CA GLY A 144 1.38 -6.51 -17.34
C GLY A 144 2.24 -6.53 -18.62
N ALA A 145 2.94 -5.43 -18.90
CA ALA A 145 3.87 -5.35 -20.03
C ALA A 145 5.07 -6.30 -19.86
N LEU A 146 5.63 -6.42 -18.66
CA LEU A 146 6.70 -7.35 -18.34
C LEU A 146 6.27 -8.82 -18.53
N LEU A 147 5.03 -9.17 -18.19
CA LEU A 147 4.46 -10.49 -18.49
C LEU A 147 4.35 -10.72 -20.00
N PHE A 148 3.97 -9.71 -20.80
CA PHE A 148 3.98 -9.80 -22.26
C PHE A 148 5.39 -10.01 -22.83
N LEU A 149 6.37 -9.30 -22.27
CA LEU A 149 7.79 -9.47 -22.61
C LEU A 149 8.37 -10.80 -22.15
N GLY A 150 7.63 -11.65 -21.43
CA GLY A 150 8.04 -13.00 -21.08
C GLY A 150 8.69 -13.16 -19.72
N ILE A 151 8.47 -12.26 -18.75
CA ILE A 151 8.83 -12.56 -17.36
C ILE A 151 8.15 -13.88 -16.94
N GLY A 152 8.96 -14.83 -16.49
CA GLY A 152 8.48 -16.16 -16.14
C GLY A 152 7.38 -16.11 -15.08
N VAL A 153 6.28 -16.83 -15.32
CA VAL A 153 5.10 -16.85 -14.44
C VAL A 153 5.42 -17.25 -13.00
N TRP A 154 6.42 -18.11 -12.79
CA TRP A 154 6.91 -18.47 -11.46
C TRP A 154 7.65 -17.31 -10.79
N VAL A 155 8.50 -16.58 -11.52
CA VAL A 155 9.23 -15.42 -10.99
C VAL A 155 8.24 -14.33 -10.56
N TYR A 156 7.28 -14.01 -11.44
CA TYR A 156 6.22 -13.07 -11.12
C TYR A 156 5.39 -13.53 -9.92
N GLY A 157 5.02 -14.80 -9.85
CA GLY A 157 4.22 -15.32 -8.75
C GLY A 157 4.94 -15.31 -7.39
N PHE A 158 6.23 -15.65 -7.36
CA PHE A 158 7.03 -15.51 -6.14
C PHE A 158 7.20 -14.05 -5.73
N TYR A 159 7.48 -13.17 -6.70
CA TYR A 159 7.58 -11.73 -6.46
C TYR A 159 6.29 -11.16 -5.86
N LEU A 160 5.14 -11.42 -6.49
CA LEU A 160 3.86 -10.90 -6.03
C LEU A 160 3.48 -11.45 -4.66
N THR A 161 3.77 -12.72 -4.39
CA THR A 161 3.57 -13.34 -3.07
C THR A 161 4.43 -12.66 -2.00
N ALA A 162 5.72 -12.45 -2.28
CA ALA A 162 6.63 -11.77 -1.34
C ALA A 162 6.18 -10.32 -1.08
N LYS A 163 5.84 -9.59 -2.15
CA LYS A 163 5.31 -8.23 -2.10
C LYS A 163 4.09 -8.13 -1.20
N LEU A 164 3.06 -8.93 -1.47
CA LEU A 164 1.83 -8.90 -0.68
C LEU A 164 2.04 -9.36 0.75
N THR A 165 2.90 -10.34 1.00
CA THR A 165 3.24 -10.78 2.36
C THR A 165 3.87 -9.65 3.18
N ILE A 166 4.81 -8.90 2.60
CA ILE A 166 5.45 -7.77 3.26
C ILE A 166 4.45 -6.63 3.49
N ILE A 167 3.66 -6.28 2.47
CA ILE A 167 2.64 -5.22 2.57
C ILE A 167 1.62 -5.58 3.67
N LEU A 168 1.03 -6.78 3.64
CA LEU A 168 0.11 -7.25 4.70
C LEU A 168 0.78 -7.21 6.08
N GLY A 169 2.04 -7.65 6.14
CA GLY A 169 2.83 -7.61 7.36
C GLY A 169 3.05 -6.21 7.89
N ALA A 170 3.25 -5.21 7.04
CA ALA A 170 3.42 -3.81 7.44
C ALA A 170 2.11 -3.15 7.90
N HIS A 171 0.97 -3.55 7.33
CA HIS A 171 -0.34 -2.99 7.67
C HIS A 171 -1.01 -3.67 8.86
N CYS A 172 -0.53 -4.84 9.29
CA CYS A 172 -1.25 -5.63 10.29
C CYS A 172 -1.27 -5.01 11.69
N ALA A 173 -2.35 -5.28 12.43
CA ALA A 173 -2.50 -4.90 13.83
C ALA A 173 -1.49 -5.62 14.75
N TRP A 174 -0.97 -6.78 14.33
CA TRP A 174 -0.17 -7.70 15.15
C TRP A 174 1.15 -7.09 15.68
N ARG A 175 1.77 -6.16 14.93
CA ARG A 175 3.07 -5.53 15.28
C ARG A 175 4.16 -6.56 15.57
N TRP A 176 4.39 -7.46 14.60
CA TRP A 176 5.32 -8.59 14.74
C TRP A 176 6.78 -8.18 14.97
N ASP A 177 7.19 -6.98 14.57
CA ASP A 177 8.52 -6.40 14.73
C ASP A 177 8.76 -5.87 16.15
N GLU A 178 7.72 -5.44 16.87
CA GLU A 178 7.79 -4.93 18.25
C GLU A 178 8.57 -5.86 19.21
N PRO A 179 8.24 -7.17 19.34
CA PRO A 179 9.00 -8.06 20.22
C PRO A 179 10.44 -8.26 19.76
N LEU A 180 10.71 -8.19 18.46
CA LEU A 180 12.06 -8.41 17.91
C LEU A 180 13.01 -7.27 18.30
N TYR A 181 12.52 -6.03 18.34
CA TYR A 181 13.31 -4.88 18.81
C TYR A 181 13.70 -4.98 20.30
N LYS A 182 12.95 -5.72 21.12
CA LYS A 182 13.23 -5.92 22.55
C LYS A 182 14.37 -6.92 22.79
N ILE A 183 14.68 -7.77 21.80
CA ILE A 183 15.72 -8.81 21.91
C ILE A 183 17.04 -8.23 21.38
N LYS A 184 17.98 -7.89 22.28
CA LYS A 184 19.28 -7.29 21.92
C LYS A 184 20.06 -8.08 20.86
N ALA A 185 20.02 -9.40 20.92
CA ALA A 185 20.72 -10.26 19.96
C ALA A 185 20.20 -10.11 18.52
N LEU A 186 18.95 -9.68 18.34
CA LEU A 186 18.33 -9.47 17.03
C LEU A 186 18.56 -8.06 16.48
N HIS A 187 19.21 -7.16 17.21
CA HIS A 187 19.41 -5.77 16.77
C HIS A 187 20.13 -5.64 15.43
N PRO A 188 21.21 -6.41 15.12
CA PRO A 188 21.85 -6.34 13.81
C PRO A 188 20.92 -6.78 12.67
N VAL A 189 20.13 -7.82 12.90
CA VAL A 189 19.16 -8.32 11.91
C VAL A 189 18.05 -7.30 11.69
N MET A 190 17.47 -6.78 12.78
CA MET A 190 16.41 -5.77 12.71
C MET A 190 16.89 -4.47 12.08
N TRP A 191 18.16 -4.09 12.25
CA TRP A 191 18.76 -2.94 11.56
C TRP A 191 18.72 -3.08 10.03
N VAL A 192 18.93 -4.29 9.51
CA VAL A 192 18.81 -4.60 8.07
C VAL A 192 17.35 -4.64 7.65
N VAL A 193 16.50 -5.37 8.40
CA VAL A 193 15.08 -5.55 8.08
C VAL A 193 14.36 -4.20 7.98
N GLU A 194 14.50 -3.33 8.97
CA GLU A 194 13.84 -2.02 9.02
C GLU A 194 14.33 -1.02 7.96
N ARG A 195 15.42 -1.33 7.25
CA ARG A 195 15.98 -0.54 6.14
C ARG A 195 15.76 -1.18 4.78
N THR A 196 15.26 -2.42 4.73
CA THR A 196 15.11 -3.17 3.48
C THR A 196 13.64 -3.34 3.13
N ILE A 197 12.81 -3.76 4.09
CA ILE A 197 11.39 -4.04 3.88
C ILE A 197 10.52 -3.16 4.77
N SER A 198 9.29 -2.90 4.35
CA SER A 198 8.33 -2.19 5.18
C SER A 198 7.94 -3.06 6.39
N THR A 199 7.95 -2.45 7.56
CA THR A 199 7.63 -3.08 8.84
C THR A 199 6.41 -2.37 9.45
N PRO A 200 5.71 -2.98 10.41
CA PRO A 200 4.68 -2.27 11.16
C PRO A 200 5.19 -0.95 11.74
N ALA A 201 6.36 -0.89 12.38
CA ALA A 201 6.84 0.37 12.95
C ALA A 201 7.02 1.48 11.90
N THR A 202 7.61 1.17 10.74
CA THR A 202 7.85 2.17 9.70
C THR A 202 6.56 2.61 8.99
N HIS A 203 5.66 1.68 8.72
CA HIS A 203 4.41 1.98 8.01
C HIS A 203 3.33 2.57 8.93
N TRP A 204 3.29 2.22 10.21
CA TRP A 204 2.39 2.90 11.16
C TRP A 204 2.81 4.36 11.36
N ALA A 205 4.12 4.66 11.38
CA ALA A 205 4.61 6.04 11.40
C ALA A 205 4.12 6.83 10.18
N HIS A 206 4.05 6.20 9.00
CA HIS A 206 3.46 6.82 7.81
C HIS A 206 1.97 7.16 8.00
N HIS A 207 1.21 6.33 8.70
CA HIS A 207 -0.21 6.56 8.98
C HIS A 207 -0.49 7.44 10.21
N ALA A 208 0.56 7.98 10.85
CA ALA A 208 0.41 8.77 12.06
C ALA A 208 -0.49 9.99 11.83
N LEU A 209 -1.32 10.29 12.82
CA LEU A 209 -2.19 11.46 12.79
C LEU A 209 -1.39 12.78 12.74
N THR A 210 -0.18 12.77 13.33
CA THR A 210 0.70 13.94 13.43
C THR A 210 2.16 13.50 13.43
N ASN A 211 3.06 14.39 13.03
CA ASN A 211 4.51 14.20 13.16
C ASN A 211 5.06 14.79 14.47
N LYS A 212 4.24 15.53 15.24
CA LYS A 212 4.67 16.24 16.46
C LYS A 212 5.07 15.31 17.60
N ASP A 213 4.65 14.05 17.57
CA ASP A 213 5.02 13.03 18.55
C ASP A 213 6.46 12.51 18.37
N GLY A 214 7.15 12.93 17.30
CA GLY A 214 8.50 12.45 16.94
C GLY A 214 8.53 11.00 16.47
N ILE A 215 7.37 10.35 16.34
CA ILE A 215 7.20 8.96 15.89
C ILE A 215 6.64 8.96 14.47
N GLY A 216 5.64 9.79 14.19
CA GLY A 216 5.00 9.92 12.89
C GLY A 216 5.91 10.47 11.80
N ASN A 217 5.60 10.09 10.57
CA ASN A 217 6.20 10.61 9.34
C ASN A 217 5.19 10.50 8.17
N TYR A 218 4.04 11.17 8.27
CA TYR A 218 2.97 11.04 7.28
C TYR A 218 3.30 11.62 5.90
N THR A 219 4.38 12.41 5.79
CA THR A 219 4.94 12.92 4.52
C THR A 219 6.23 12.19 4.10
N GLY A 220 6.49 11.00 4.65
CA GLY A 220 7.62 10.14 4.31
C GLY A 220 7.26 8.67 4.50
N ASN A 221 8.24 7.76 4.57
CA ASN A 221 7.99 6.32 4.74
C ASN A 221 7.02 5.72 3.68
N PHE A 222 7.25 6.02 2.40
CA PHE A 222 6.36 5.64 1.29
C PHE A 222 6.56 4.20 0.78
N GLY A 223 7.58 3.49 1.25
CA GLY A 223 7.87 2.12 0.88
C GLY A 223 6.70 1.18 1.19
N ASN A 224 6.30 0.40 0.20
CA ASN A 224 5.24 -0.60 0.35
C ASN A 224 5.81 -1.99 0.62
N MET A 225 6.56 -2.56 -0.32
CA MET A 225 7.35 -3.78 -0.08
C MET A 225 8.76 -3.41 0.37
N LEU A 226 9.55 -2.74 -0.48
CA LEU A 226 10.88 -2.31 -0.08
C LEU A 226 10.83 -0.94 0.58
N PHE A 227 11.21 -0.91 1.86
CA PHE A 227 11.52 0.33 2.57
C PHE A 227 12.88 0.90 2.16
N LEU A 228 13.70 0.10 1.45
CA LEU A 228 14.98 0.55 0.91
C LEU A 228 14.85 1.81 0.05
N TRP A 229 13.74 1.99 -0.67
CA TRP A 229 13.51 3.21 -1.45
C TRP A 229 13.44 4.46 -0.57
N ASP A 230 12.85 4.38 0.62
CA ASP A 230 12.85 5.51 1.55
C ASP A 230 14.26 5.86 2.04
N VAL A 231 15.12 4.84 2.22
CA VAL A 231 16.52 5.04 2.59
C VAL A 231 17.28 5.70 1.44
N ILE A 232 17.11 5.22 0.21
CA ILE A 232 17.80 5.74 -0.98
C ILE A 232 17.37 7.18 -1.29
N PHE A 233 16.07 7.48 -1.20
CA PHE A 233 15.50 8.78 -1.56
C PHE A 233 15.36 9.75 -0.37
N GLY A 234 15.85 9.38 0.81
CA GLY A 234 15.92 10.26 1.98
C GLY A 234 14.57 10.59 2.62
N THR A 235 13.58 9.69 2.53
CA THR A 235 12.25 9.85 3.13
C THR A 235 12.03 8.93 4.33
N ALA A 236 13.05 8.17 4.73
CA ALA A 236 12.99 7.23 5.85
C ALA A 236 13.05 7.91 7.22
N HIS A 237 12.09 7.57 8.09
CA HIS A 237 12.06 7.87 9.51
C HIS A 237 11.82 6.57 10.29
N ILE A 238 12.84 6.11 11.01
CA ILE A 238 12.84 4.80 11.69
C ILE A 238 13.01 5.01 13.19
N THR A 239 11.91 4.87 13.93
CA THR A 239 11.91 5.13 15.39
C THR A 239 11.79 3.86 16.23
N ARG A 240 11.41 2.73 15.60
CA ARG A 240 11.07 1.45 16.27
C ARG A 240 9.94 1.60 17.31
N LYS A 241 9.11 2.64 17.15
CA LYS A 241 7.96 2.96 17.98
C LYS A 241 6.72 3.05 17.10
N TYR A 242 5.55 3.16 17.73
CA TYR A 242 4.26 3.30 17.05
C TYR A 242 3.60 4.59 17.51
N PRO A 243 2.99 5.36 16.59
CA PRO A 243 2.23 6.54 16.97
C PRO A 243 1.05 6.13 17.85
N GLU A 244 0.67 7.01 18.77
CA GLU A 244 -0.50 6.79 19.64
C GLU A 244 -1.81 6.82 18.83
N HIS A 245 -1.82 7.62 17.78
CA HIS A 245 -2.98 7.88 16.95
C HIS A 245 -2.63 7.83 15.47
N ILE A 246 -3.51 7.21 14.71
CA ILE A 246 -3.45 7.15 13.25
C ILE A 246 -4.75 7.67 12.65
N GLY A 247 -4.71 7.93 11.35
CA GLY A 247 -5.83 8.44 10.58
C GLY A 247 -5.67 9.92 10.21
N LEU A 248 -6.78 10.57 9.85
CA LEU A 248 -6.78 11.97 9.41
C LEU A 248 -7.46 12.89 10.43
N MET A 249 -6.86 14.06 10.68
CA MET A 249 -7.45 15.08 11.55
C MET A 249 -8.77 15.60 10.99
N ASP A 250 -8.86 15.81 9.67
CA ASP A 250 -10.11 16.11 8.95
C ASP A 250 -11.28 15.21 9.40
N ASP A 251 -11.04 13.90 9.47
CA ASP A 251 -12.08 12.92 9.76
C ASP A 251 -12.39 12.86 11.26
N ARG A 252 -11.48 13.33 12.13
CA ARG A 252 -11.76 13.53 13.56
C ARG A 252 -12.62 14.77 13.81
N ILE A 253 -12.39 15.86 13.07
CA ILE A 253 -13.12 17.11 13.23
C ILE A 253 -14.52 17.01 12.61
N HIS A 254 -14.60 16.46 11.40
CA HIS A 254 -15.82 16.53 10.58
C HIS A 254 -16.54 15.18 10.40
N GLY A 255 -15.99 14.10 10.96
CA GLY A 255 -16.43 12.73 10.69
C GLY A 255 -15.86 12.18 9.39
N GLN A 256 -15.90 10.85 9.25
CA GLN A 256 -15.41 10.15 8.06
C GLN A 256 -16.22 10.50 6.81
N GLU A 257 -15.51 10.60 5.68
CA GLU A 257 -16.15 10.69 4.36
C GLU A 257 -16.93 9.41 4.02
N HIS A 258 -18.06 9.57 3.33
CA HIS A 258 -18.82 8.43 2.85
C HIS A 258 -18.00 7.64 1.81
N TRP A 259 -18.04 6.31 1.88
CA TRP A 259 -17.19 5.42 1.07
C TRP A 259 -17.27 5.68 -0.43
N VAL A 260 -18.42 6.13 -0.94
CA VAL A 260 -18.62 6.44 -2.36
C VAL A 260 -17.70 7.58 -2.81
N HIS A 261 -17.56 8.64 -2.01
CA HIS A 261 -16.66 9.75 -2.36
C HIS A 261 -15.21 9.28 -2.31
N GLN A 262 -14.85 8.50 -1.28
CA GLN A 262 -13.49 7.97 -1.11
C GLN A 262 -13.08 7.06 -2.27
N MET A 263 -14.00 6.23 -2.75
CA MET A 263 -13.75 5.27 -3.83
C MET A 263 -13.77 5.91 -5.21
N PHE A 264 -14.67 6.88 -5.47
CA PHE A 264 -14.97 7.35 -6.82
C PHE A 264 -14.67 8.82 -7.10
N TYR A 265 -14.05 9.57 -6.18
CA TYR A 265 -13.46 10.86 -6.56
C TYR A 265 -12.44 10.65 -7.70
N PRO A 266 -12.41 11.47 -8.77
CA PRO A 266 -13.09 12.76 -8.97
C PRO A 266 -14.43 12.69 -9.71
N VAL A 267 -15.05 11.51 -9.86
CA VAL A 267 -16.38 11.37 -10.49
C VAL A 267 -17.50 11.66 -9.50
N VAL A 268 -17.32 11.28 -8.23
CA VAL A 268 -18.25 11.57 -7.14
C VAL A 268 -17.56 12.43 -6.09
N HIS A 269 -18.15 13.57 -5.76
CA HIS A 269 -17.54 14.55 -4.85
C HIS A 269 -18.21 14.56 -3.48
N SER A 270 -17.44 14.92 -2.47
CA SER A 270 -17.97 15.23 -1.15
C SER A 270 -18.80 16.50 -1.17
N LYS A 271 -19.84 16.52 -0.32
CA LYS A 271 -20.64 17.73 -0.04
C LYS A 271 -20.00 18.61 1.04
N ARG A 272 -19.00 18.09 1.77
CA ARG A 272 -18.29 18.85 2.82
C ARG A 272 -17.44 19.94 2.18
N ALA A 273 -17.48 21.15 2.75
CA ALA A 273 -16.70 22.28 2.26
C ALA A 273 -15.19 22.02 2.43
N ASP A 274 -14.80 21.57 3.62
CA ASP A 274 -13.41 21.26 4.00
C ASP A 274 -13.08 19.78 3.71
N SER A 275 -13.11 19.41 2.43
CA SER A 275 -12.77 18.05 2.00
C SER A 275 -11.87 18.06 0.78
N ALA A 276 -10.80 17.25 0.84
CA ALA A 276 -9.97 16.97 -0.33
C ALA A 276 -10.76 16.30 -1.47
N LEU A 277 -11.90 15.67 -1.17
CA LEU A 277 -12.76 14.98 -2.15
C LEU A 277 -13.76 15.94 -2.82
N ARG A 278 -13.50 17.24 -2.76
CA ARG A 278 -14.26 18.28 -3.42
C ARG A 278 -13.31 19.10 -4.30
N ILE A 279 -13.70 19.36 -5.54
CA ILE A 279 -12.93 20.23 -6.43
C ILE A 279 -12.84 21.63 -5.81
N GLY A 280 -11.61 22.11 -5.61
CA GLY A 280 -11.34 23.39 -4.95
C GLY A 280 -11.61 23.40 -3.43
N GLY A 281 -11.79 22.23 -2.81
CA GLY A 281 -11.90 22.09 -1.36
C GLY A 281 -10.58 22.36 -0.64
N THR A 282 -10.68 22.74 0.62
CA THR A 282 -9.55 22.93 1.55
C THR A 282 -9.27 21.64 2.32
N ILE A 283 -8.00 21.40 2.66
CA ILE A 283 -7.57 20.31 3.56
C ILE A 283 -7.14 20.91 4.89
N TYR A 284 -7.31 20.18 5.99
CA TYR A 284 -6.72 20.57 7.26
C TYR A 284 -5.19 20.64 7.13
N ASP A 285 -4.64 21.79 7.53
CA ASP A 285 -3.21 22.03 7.57
C ASP A 285 -2.80 22.30 9.02
N GLU A 286 -2.03 21.39 9.61
CA GLU A 286 -1.52 21.53 10.98
C GLU A 286 -0.70 22.82 11.18
N THR A 287 -0.09 23.36 10.12
CA THR A 287 0.73 24.57 10.19
C THR A 287 -0.14 25.81 10.37
N MET A 288 -1.32 25.85 9.74
CA MET A 288 -2.31 26.94 9.86
C MET A 288 -2.95 27.02 11.25
N HIS A 289 -2.95 25.92 12.00
CA HIS A 289 -3.56 25.82 13.34
C HIS A 289 -2.55 25.76 14.49
N SER A 290 -1.25 25.95 14.20
CA SER A 290 -0.19 26.01 15.21
C SER A 290 -0.02 27.39 15.88
N GLY A 291 -0.89 28.35 15.56
CA GLY A 291 -0.84 29.74 16.02
C GLY A 291 -1.97 30.16 16.99
N SER A 292 -2.38 29.29 17.91
CA SER A 292 -3.30 29.64 19.02
C SER A 292 -2.79 29.14 20.36
#